data_AF-A0A2N1P5A7-F1
#
_entry.id   AF-A0A2N1P5A7-F1
#
_cell.length_a   1.000
_cell.length_b   1.000
_cell.length_c   1.000
_cell.angle_alpha   90.00
_cell.angle_beta   90.00
_cell.angle_gamma   90.00
#
_symmetry.space_group_name_H-M   'P 1'
#
loop_
_entity.id
_entity.type
_entity.pdbx_description
1 polymer ?
#
loop_
_entity_poly.entity_id
_entity_poly.type
_entity_poly.pdbx_seq_one_letter_code
_entity_poly.pdbx_strand_id
1 'polypeptide(L)'
;MNTPAAKREVLVLLAGVVWSMVGLGLMTAATYWLTGSGGRIALALAVGVLAGTAIYHFGFSKLATMNLTRIYAQSPGKAKVCVFAFQNTRSYFIVIIMMLMGYTLRHLPIAKIYLAPLYMAIGLGLFLASLRYYRRLWH
;
A
#
# COMPACT_ATOMS: atom_id res chain seq x y z
N MET A 1 -22.67 -10.20 25.56
CA MET A 1 -21.55 -9.25 25.30
C MET A 1 -21.01 -9.54 23.89
N ASN A 2 -21.47 -8.77 22.90
CA ASN A 2 -21.11 -8.94 21.50
C ASN A 2 -19.73 -8.31 21.25
N THR A 3 -18.68 -9.11 21.36
CA THR A 3 -17.35 -8.68 20.91
C THR A 3 -17.34 -8.62 19.38
N PRO A 4 -16.78 -7.58 18.75
CA PRO A 4 -16.82 -7.43 17.31
C PRO A 4 -15.86 -8.46 16.69
N ALA A 5 -16.40 -9.63 16.34
CA ALA A 5 -15.73 -10.59 15.47
C ALA A 5 -15.75 -9.98 14.07
N ALA A 6 -14.72 -9.22 13.72
CA ALA A 6 -14.55 -8.67 12.38
C ALA A 6 -14.52 -9.84 11.39
N LYS A 7 -15.57 -9.96 10.57
CA LYS A 7 -15.63 -10.97 9.51
C LYS A 7 -14.42 -10.77 8.56
N ARG A 8 -13.95 -11.83 7.90
CA ARG A 8 -12.74 -11.80 7.05
C ARG A 8 -12.80 -10.69 6.00
N GLU A 9 -14.00 -10.40 5.54
CA GLU A 9 -14.34 -9.34 4.60
C GLU A 9 -13.97 -7.96 5.16
N VAL A 10 -14.17 -7.72 6.46
CA VAL A 10 -13.74 -6.48 7.14
C VAL A 10 -12.21 -6.36 7.14
N LEU A 11 -11.49 -7.45 7.36
CA LEU A 11 -10.02 -7.45 7.32
C LEU A 11 -9.48 -7.16 5.92
N VAL A 12 -10.06 -7.80 4.89
CA VAL A 12 -9.72 -7.55 3.48
C VAL A 12 -10.04 -6.10 3.11
N LEU A 13 -11.19 -5.58 3.54
CA LEU A 13 -11.61 -4.20 3.30
C LEU A 13 -10.66 -3.20 3.95
N LEU A 14 -10.32 -3.39 5.23
CA LEU A 14 -9.38 -2.53 5.94
C LEU A 14 -8.00 -2.51 5.26
N ALA A 15 -7.50 -3.68 4.84
CA ALA A 15 -6.24 -3.75 4.10
C ALA A 15 -6.31 -2.96 2.78
N GLY A 16 -7.38 -3.15 2.00
CA GLY A 16 -7.61 -2.39 0.77
C GLY A 16 -7.68 -0.88 1.00
N VAL A 17 -8.41 -0.45 2.02
CA VAL A 17 -8.56 0.97 2.40
C VAL A 17 -7.22 1.58 2.79
N VAL A 18 -6.45 0.93 3.68
CA VAL A 18 -5.14 1.41 4.10
C VAL A 18 -4.18 1.53 2.92
N TRP A 19 -4.11 0.51 2.06
CA TRP A 19 -3.21 0.53 0.89
C TRP A 19 -3.61 1.62 -0.10
N SER A 20 -4.91 1.86 -0.28
CA SER A 20 -5.42 2.95 -1.11
C SER A 20 -5.08 4.31 -0.55
N MET A 21 -5.33 4.54 0.75
CA MET A 21 -5.06 5.83 1.40
C MET A 21 -3.57 6.18 1.35
N VAL A 22 -2.70 5.22 1.65
CA VAL A 22 -1.25 5.45 1.58
C VAL A 22 -0.81 5.66 0.13
N GLY A 23 -1.30 4.85 -0.81
CA GLY A 23 -1.01 4.99 -2.23
C GLY A 23 -1.36 6.38 -2.75
N LEU A 24 -2.61 6.82 -2.51
CA LEU A 24 -3.09 8.15 -2.88
C LEU A 24 -2.30 9.26 -2.20
N GLY A 25 -2.01 9.14 -0.90
CA GLY A 25 -1.23 10.14 -0.17
C GLY A 25 0.17 10.35 -0.74
N LEU A 26 0.86 9.28 -1.13
CA LEU A 26 2.17 9.37 -1.80
C LEU A 26 2.05 10.00 -3.19
N MET A 27 0.99 9.66 -3.93
CA MET A 27 0.73 10.25 -5.25
C MET A 27 0.44 11.75 -5.17
N THR A 28 -0.34 12.18 -4.18
CA THR A 28 -0.63 13.60 -3.93
C THR A 28 0.63 14.36 -3.52
N ALA A 29 1.48 13.77 -2.67
CA ALA A 29 2.76 14.40 -2.29
C ALA A 29 3.70 14.56 -3.51
N ALA A 30 3.83 13.51 -4.34
CA ALA A 30 4.63 13.54 -5.55
C ALA A 30 4.17 14.62 -6.53
N THR A 31 2.86 14.68 -6.79
CA THR A 31 2.26 15.66 -7.70
C THR A 31 2.43 17.08 -7.19
N TYR A 32 2.22 17.32 -5.89
CA TYR A 32 2.45 18.63 -5.26
C TYR A 32 3.91 19.10 -5.39
N TRP A 33 4.88 18.20 -5.23
CA TRP A 33 6.29 18.54 -5.42
C TRP A 33 6.65 18.80 -6.88
N LEU A 34 6.06 18.06 -7.82
CA LEU A 34 6.32 18.25 -9.24
C LEU A 34 5.77 19.57 -9.74
N THR A 35 4.53 19.93 -9.39
CA THR A 35 3.91 21.20 -9.81
C THR A 35 4.65 22.42 -9.27
N GLY A 36 5.23 22.34 -8.07
CA GLY A 36 6.04 23.42 -7.48
C GLY A 36 7.48 23.53 -7.99
N SER A 37 7.95 22.62 -8.86
CA SER A 37 9.37 22.53 -9.24
C SER A 37 9.70 23.09 -10.63
N GLY A 38 8.71 23.49 -11.44
CA GLY A 38 8.92 24.08 -12.78
C GLY A 38 9.68 23.23 -13.80
N GLY A 39 10.05 21.99 -13.44
CA GLY A 39 10.92 21.12 -14.23
C GLY A 39 10.19 20.23 -15.24
N ARG A 40 10.85 19.16 -15.70
CA ARG A 40 10.30 18.18 -16.67
C ARG A 40 9.26 17.25 -16.03
N ILE A 41 8.13 17.81 -15.61
CA ILE A 41 7.04 17.11 -14.90
C ILE A 41 6.58 15.87 -15.68
N ALA A 42 6.36 16.00 -16.99
CA ALA A 42 5.91 14.89 -17.83
C ALA A 42 6.87 13.69 -17.81
N LEU A 43 8.19 13.96 -17.85
CA LEU A 43 9.21 12.90 -17.79
C LEU A 43 9.21 12.23 -16.41
N ALA A 44 9.16 13.03 -15.33
CA ALA A 44 9.11 12.52 -13.97
C ALA A 44 7.87 11.65 -13.70
N LEU A 45 6.71 12.06 -14.21
CA LEU A 45 5.48 11.28 -14.14
C LEU A 45 5.58 9.99 -14.95
N ALA A 46 6.09 10.06 -16.19
CA ALA A 46 6.26 8.87 -17.04
C ALA A 46 7.17 7.84 -16.37
N VAL A 47 8.32 8.27 -15.83
CA VAL A 47 9.23 7.39 -15.09
C VAL A 47 8.55 6.81 -13.86
N GLY A 48 7.85 7.64 -13.07
CA GLY A 48 7.13 7.18 -11.88
C GLY A 48 6.04 6.17 -12.19
N VAL A 49 5.26 6.38 -13.26
CA VAL A 49 4.20 5.45 -13.68
C VAL A 49 4.79 4.14 -14.16
N LEU A 50 5.82 4.16 -15.03
CA LEU A 50 6.47 2.95 -15.54
C LEU A 50 7.13 2.15 -14.40
N ALA A 51 7.83 2.82 -13.49
CA ALA A 51 8.40 2.18 -12.32
C ALA A 51 7.29 1.65 -11.39
N GLY A 52 6.21 2.39 -11.20
CA GLY A 52 5.11 2.00 -10.33
C GLY A 52 4.35 0.78 -10.83
N THR A 53 4.10 0.68 -12.14
CA THR A 53 3.53 -0.51 -12.74
C THR A 53 4.49 -1.70 -12.63
N ALA A 54 5.79 -1.53 -12.84
CA ALA A 54 6.77 -2.58 -12.62
C ALA A 54 6.81 -3.05 -11.16
N ILE A 55 6.88 -2.13 -10.19
CA ILE A 55 6.85 -2.44 -8.75
C ILE A 55 5.55 -3.15 -8.37
N TYR A 56 4.42 -2.73 -8.93
CA TYR A 56 3.15 -3.42 -8.77
C TYR A 56 3.25 -4.87 -9.27
N HIS A 57 3.69 -5.07 -10.51
CA HIS A 57 3.72 -6.38 -11.15
C HIS A 57 4.69 -7.34 -10.44
N PHE A 58 5.90 -6.91 -10.09
CA PHE A 58 6.93 -7.78 -9.53
C PHE A 58 6.96 -7.83 -8.00
N GLY A 59 6.50 -6.78 -7.30
CA GLY A 59 6.58 -6.66 -5.85
C GLY A 59 5.21 -6.73 -5.17
N PHE A 60 4.44 -5.65 -5.29
CA PHE A 60 3.22 -5.48 -4.50
C PHE A 60 2.11 -6.45 -4.86
N SER A 61 2.06 -6.96 -6.10
CA SER A 61 1.09 -7.98 -6.51
C SER A 61 1.23 -9.26 -5.68
N LYS A 62 2.46 -9.76 -5.58
CA LYS A 62 2.82 -10.94 -4.82
C LYS A 62 2.56 -10.70 -3.34
N LEU A 63 2.90 -9.51 -2.84
CA LEU A 63 2.65 -9.15 -1.45
C LEU A 63 1.16 -9.12 -1.12
N ALA A 64 0.33 -8.55 -2.00
CA ALA A 64 -1.11 -8.49 -1.84
C ALA A 64 -1.74 -9.89 -1.87
N THR A 65 -1.35 -10.74 -2.82
CA THR A 65 -1.81 -12.13 -2.91
C THR A 65 -1.40 -12.92 -1.67
N MET A 66 -0.16 -12.77 -1.20
CA MET A 66 0.30 -13.43 0.03
C MET A 66 -0.52 -12.97 1.25
N ASN A 67 -0.83 -11.67 1.34
CA ASN A 67 -1.66 -11.14 2.43
C ASN A 67 -3.10 -11.71 2.36
N LEU A 68 -3.71 -11.75 1.17
CA LEU A 68 -5.02 -12.35 0.96
C LEU A 68 -5.04 -13.84 1.33
N THR A 69 -4.12 -14.63 0.79
CA THR A 69 -4.01 -16.07 1.10
C THR A 69 -3.86 -16.29 2.61
N ARG A 70 -3.10 -15.44 3.32
CA ARG A 70 -3.00 -15.52 4.79
C ARG A 70 -4.34 -15.23 5.47
N ILE A 71 -5.03 -14.15 5.08
CA ILE A 71 -6.34 -13.81 5.66
C ILE A 71 -7.33 -14.98 5.50
N TYR A 72 -7.35 -15.62 4.33
CA TYR A 72 -8.23 -16.76 4.06
C TYR A 72 -7.77 -18.09 4.68
N ALA A 73 -6.46 -18.32 4.83
CA ALA A 73 -5.90 -19.53 5.43
C ALA A 73 -6.06 -19.60 6.95
N GLN A 74 -6.38 -18.48 7.63
CA GLN A 74 -6.28 -18.39 9.08
C GLN A 74 -7.46 -18.97 9.89
N SER A 75 -8.40 -19.75 9.31
CA SER A 75 -9.10 -20.92 9.95
C SER A 75 -10.52 -21.22 9.44
N PRO A 76 -10.87 -22.45 9.03
CA PRO A 76 -12.25 -22.95 9.03
C PRO A 76 -12.71 -23.46 10.42
N GLY A 77 -12.38 -22.76 11.52
CA GLY A 77 -12.69 -23.27 12.88
C GLY A 77 -12.37 -22.41 14.11
N LYS A 78 -11.77 -21.21 13.97
CA LYS A 78 -11.57 -20.29 15.10
C LYS A 78 -12.49 -19.09 14.96
N ALA A 79 -13.63 -19.14 15.65
CA ALA A 79 -14.69 -18.13 15.60
C ALA A 79 -14.32 -16.75 16.18
N LYS A 80 -13.10 -16.58 16.72
CA LYS A 80 -12.63 -15.32 17.32
C LYS A 80 -11.13 -15.20 17.08
N VAL A 81 -10.72 -14.46 16.05
CA VAL A 81 -9.33 -14.00 15.95
C VAL A 81 -9.34 -12.50 16.21
N CYS A 82 -8.75 -12.11 17.34
CA CYS A 82 -8.62 -10.71 17.74
C CYS A 82 -7.86 -9.94 16.66
N VAL A 83 -8.34 -8.74 16.30
CA VAL A 83 -7.74 -7.87 15.25
C VAL A 83 -6.24 -7.64 15.51
N PHE A 84 -5.84 -7.62 16.78
CA PHE A 84 -4.44 -7.51 17.23
C PHE A 84 -3.65 -8.83 17.20
N ALA A 85 -4.31 -9.98 17.37
CA ALA A 85 -3.66 -11.30 17.31
C ALA A 85 -3.49 -11.81 15.86
N PHE A 86 -4.25 -11.25 14.91
CA PHE A 86 -4.14 -11.59 13.48
C PHE A 86 -2.91 -10.95 12.82
N GLN A 87 -2.34 -9.89 13.41
CA GLN A 87 -1.12 -9.29 12.94
C GLN A 87 0.10 -10.08 13.42
N ASN A 88 0.17 -11.35 12.97
CA ASN A 88 1.39 -12.13 12.96
C ASN A 88 2.53 -11.20 12.51
N THR A 89 3.63 -11.17 13.26
CA THR A 89 4.70 -10.16 13.30
C THR A 89 5.19 -9.66 11.93
N ARG A 90 4.98 -10.46 10.88
CA ARG A 90 5.29 -10.15 9.47
C ARG A 90 4.33 -9.18 8.76
N SER A 91 3.04 -9.08 9.12
CA SER A 91 2.16 -8.03 8.56
C SER A 91 2.44 -6.67 9.20
N TYR A 92 2.80 -6.64 10.49
CA TYR A 92 3.36 -5.44 11.12
C TYR A 92 4.65 -5.00 10.43
N PHE A 93 5.48 -5.94 9.98
CA PHE A 93 6.69 -5.65 9.23
C PHE A 93 6.44 -4.87 7.92
N ILE A 94 5.37 -5.20 7.18
CA ILE A 94 4.99 -4.45 5.96
C ILE A 94 4.57 -3.03 6.32
N VAL A 95 3.76 -2.87 7.36
CA VAL A 95 3.30 -1.54 7.82
C VAL A 95 4.47 -0.71 8.36
N ILE A 96 5.39 -1.33 9.11
CA ILE A 96 6.62 -0.70 9.61
C ILE A 96 7.54 -0.29 8.45
N ILE A 97 7.69 -1.13 7.42
CA ILE A 97 8.42 -0.77 6.20
C ILE A 97 7.74 0.42 5.50
N MET A 98 6.41 0.44 5.38
CA MET A 98 5.68 1.57 4.79
C MET A 98 5.87 2.87 5.59
N MET A 99 5.81 2.80 6.92
CA MET A 99 6.04 3.95 7.81
C MET A 99 7.49 4.43 7.76
N LEU A 100 8.47 3.51 7.87
CA LEU A 100 9.90 3.82 7.81
C LEU A 100 10.29 4.38 6.44
N MET A 101 9.75 3.85 5.35
CA MET A 101 10.02 4.33 4.00
C MET A 101 9.45 5.75 3.82
N GLY A 102 8.21 6.00 4.24
CA GLY A 102 7.62 7.35 4.19
C GLY A 102 8.36 8.36 5.06
N TYR A 103 8.83 7.94 6.24
CA TYR A 103 9.60 8.76 7.16
C TYR A 103 11.00 9.08 6.64
N THR A 104 11.75 8.05 6.22
CA THR A 104 13.12 8.20 5.70
C THR A 104 13.14 9.07 4.46
N LEU A 105 12.24 8.85 3.49
CA LEU A 105 12.19 9.68 2.30
C LEU A 105 11.85 11.15 2.61
N ARG A 106 11.05 11.45 3.64
CA ARG A 106 10.71 12.83 4.01
C ARG A 106 11.86 13.58 4.69
N HIS A 107 12.85 12.86 5.22
CA HIS A 107 14.01 13.43 5.92
C HIS A 107 15.31 13.30 5.15
N LEU A 108 15.30 12.68 3.96
CA LEU A 108 16.45 12.68 3.07
C LEU A 108 16.67 14.11 2.51
N PRO A 109 17.91 14.65 2.57
CA PRO A 109 18.26 15.95 2.03
C PRO A 109 18.41 15.91 0.48
N ILE A 110 17.50 15.21 -0.20
CA ILE A 110 17.50 15.06 -1.66
C ILE A 110 16.50 16.03 -2.27
N ALA A 111 16.85 16.62 -3.42
CA ALA A 111 15.95 17.49 -4.16
C ALA A 111 14.64 16.77 -4.50
N LYS A 112 13.51 17.43 -4.22
CA LYS A 112 12.16 16.88 -4.36
C LYS A 112 11.84 16.34 -5.76
N ILE A 113 12.55 16.83 -6.78
CA ILE A 113 12.42 16.39 -8.17
C ILE A 113 12.83 14.93 -8.39
N TYR A 114 13.75 14.40 -7.59
CA TYR A 114 14.15 12.98 -7.64
C TYR A 114 13.26 12.10 -6.76
N LEU A 115 12.72 12.65 -5.67
CA LEU A 115 11.81 11.93 -4.78
C LEU A 115 10.42 11.75 -5.41
N ALA A 116 9.94 12.72 -6.17
CA ALA A 116 8.58 12.67 -6.70
C ALA A 116 8.32 11.45 -7.63
N PRO A 117 9.18 11.09 -8.60
CA PRO A 117 9.02 9.86 -9.38
C PRO A 117 8.97 8.60 -8.50
N LEU A 118 9.80 8.54 -7.46
CA LEU A 118 9.83 7.41 -6.54
C LEU A 118 8.55 7.29 -5.71
N TYR A 119 8.05 8.41 -5.17
CA TYR A 119 6.76 8.47 -4.47
C TYR A 119 5.60 8.11 -5.39
N MET A 120 5.64 8.60 -6.63
CA MET A 120 4.65 8.26 -7.66
C MET A 120 4.65 6.76 -7.95
N ALA A 121 5.83 6.15 -8.09
CA ALA A 121 5.98 4.73 -8.36
C ALA A 121 5.44 3.86 -7.22
N ILE A 122 5.87 4.14 -5.98
CA ILE A 122 5.43 3.39 -4.80
C ILE A 122 3.93 3.60 -4.58
N GLY A 123 3.46 4.85 -4.70
CA GLY A 123 2.06 5.22 -4.50
C GLY A 123 1.13 4.53 -5.50
N LEU A 124 1.48 4.58 -6.79
CA LEU A 124 0.75 3.88 -7.84
C LEU A 124 0.77 2.36 -7.61
N GLY A 125 1.92 1.82 -7.22
CA GLY A 125 2.06 0.39 -6.98
C GLY A 125 1.16 -0.12 -5.85
N LEU A 126 1.08 0.65 -4.75
CA LEU A 126 0.20 0.36 -3.61
C LEU A 126 -1.27 0.50 -3.99
N PHE A 127 -1.63 1.54 -4.74
CA PHE A 127 -3.00 1.76 -5.20
C PHE A 127 -3.46 0.63 -6.13
N LEU A 128 -2.65 0.24 -7.11
CA LEU A 128 -2.99 -0.89 -7.98
C LEU A 128 -3.10 -2.20 -7.21
N ALA A 129 -2.26 -2.41 -6.19
CA ALA A 129 -2.35 -3.58 -5.35
C ALA A 129 -3.58 -3.57 -4.43
N SER A 130 -4.05 -2.40 -4.00
CA SER A 130 -5.27 -2.27 -3.20
C SER A 130 -6.51 -2.75 -3.96
N LEU A 131 -6.56 -2.54 -5.29
CA LEU A 131 -7.65 -3.01 -6.15
C LEU A 131 -7.85 -4.53 -6.09
N ARG A 132 -6.79 -5.32 -5.83
CA ARG A 132 -6.92 -6.77 -5.65
C ARG A 132 -7.75 -7.14 -4.43
N TYR A 133 -7.68 -6.37 -3.36
CA TYR A 133 -8.49 -6.59 -2.15
C TYR A 133 -9.96 -6.32 -2.43
N TYR A 134 -10.27 -5.19 -3.09
CA TYR A 134 -11.64 -4.86 -3.47
C TYR A 134 -12.24 -5.87 -4.45
N ARG A 135 -11.46 -6.29 -5.46
CA ARG A 135 -11.89 -7.33 -6.41
C ARG A 135 -12.21 -8.65 -5.71
N ARG A 136 -11.53 -8.98 -4.61
CA ARG A 136 -11.78 -10.20 -3.83
C ARG A 136 -12.98 -10.09 -2.90
N LEU A 137 -13.46 -8.89 -2.60
CA LEU A 137 -14.69 -8.66 -1.83
C LEU A 137 -15.95 -8.73 -2.70
N TRP A 138 -15.83 -8.37 -3.98
CA TRP A 138 -16.95 -8.33 -4.91
C TRP A 138 -17.21 -9.68 -5.61
N HIS A 139 -16.45 -10.73 -5.28
CA HIS A 139 -16.38 -11.99 -6.01
C HIS A 139 -16.37 -13.18 -5.07
#